data_AF-A0A7C6MN56-F1
#
_entry.id   AF-A0A7C6MN56-F1
#
_cell.length_a   1.000
_cell.length_b   1.000
_cell.length_c   1.000
_cell.angle_alpha   90.00
_cell.angle_beta   90.00
_cell.angle_gamma   90.00
#
_symmetry.space_group_name_H-M   'P 1'
#
loop_
_entity.id
_entity.type
_entity.pdbx_description
1 polymer ?
#
loop_
_entity_poly.entity_id
_entity_poly.type
_entity_poly.pdbx_seq_one_letter_code
_entity_poly.pdbx_strand_id
1 'polypeptide(L)' 'MTLEIQFKIKNDPNFQRYIRENSYWYKILNRNPEAFKSFIEEVKEKYQLRPVDRINRAIESFELISSLFSSFR' A
#
# COMPACT_ATOMS: atom_id res chain seq x y z
N MET A 1 -10.70 -2.34 -18.68
CA MET A 1 -10.66 -2.72 -17.26
C MET A 1 -11.98 -3.40 -17.02
N THR A 2 -12.00 -4.57 -16.37
CA THR A 2 -13.27 -5.26 -16.12
C THR A 2 -14.12 -4.46 -15.11
N LEU A 3 -15.44 -4.65 -15.14
CA LEU A 3 -16.34 -4.03 -14.15
C LEU A 3 -15.96 -4.44 -12.73
N GLU A 4 -15.57 -5.69 -12.53
CA GLU A 4 -15.09 -6.20 -11.25
C GLU A 4 -13.91 -5.38 -10.70
N ILE A 5 -12.90 -5.09 -11.53
CA ILE A 5 -11.75 -4.27 -11.12
C ILE A 5 -12.18 -2.84 -10.80
N GLN A 6 -13.09 -2.27 -11.58
CA GLN A 6 -13.65 -0.93 -11.31
C GLN A 6 -14.35 -0.89 -9.95
N PHE A 7 -15.16 -1.91 -9.61
CA PHE A 7 -15.79 -2.02 -8.31
C PHE A 7 -14.77 -2.19 -7.17
N LYS A 8 -13.75 -3.04 -7.34
CA LYS A 8 -12.68 -3.21 -6.35
C LYS A 8 -11.96 -1.89 -6.07
N ILE A 9 -11.59 -1.16 -7.12
CA ILE A 9 -10.95 0.15 -6.99
C ILE A 9 -11.90 1.15 -6.32
N LYS A 10 -13.18 1.15 -6.70
CA LYS A 10 -14.16 2.09 -6.13
C LYS A 10 -14.42 1.83 -4.64
N ASN A 11 -14.37 0.57 -4.19
CA ASN A 11 -14.69 0.21 -2.81
C ASN A 11 -13.50 0.33 -1.84
N ASP A 12 -12.28 0.52 -2.34
CA ASP A 12 -11.09 0.71 -1.50
C ASP A 12 -10.55 2.14 -1.64
N PRO A 13 -10.55 2.95 -0.56
CA PRO A 13 -10.05 4.32 -0.58
C PRO A 13 -8.59 4.45 -1.00
N ASN A 14 -7.73 3.48 -0.65
CA ASN A 14 -6.32 3.49 -1.03
C ASN A 14 -6.17 3.20 -2.53
N PHE A 15 -6.95 2.27 -3.08
CA PHE A 15 -6.95 2.01 -4.52
C PHE A 15 -7.46 3.22 -5.30
N GLN A 16 -8.56 3.85 -4.85
CA GLN A 16 -9.06 5.08 -5.47
C GLN A 16 -8.02 6.20 -5.46
N ARG A 17 -7.37 6.41 -4.32
CA ARG A 17 -6.35 7.45 -4.18
C ARG A 17 -5.17 7.16 -5.10
N TYR A 18 -4.63 5.94 -5.01
CA TYR A 18 -3.44 5.55 -5.76
C TYR A 18 -3.65 5.61 -7.27
N ILE A 19 -4.79 5.14 -7.80
CA ILE A 19 -5.03 5.18 -9.25
C ILE A 19 -5.23 6.61 -9.78
N ARG A 20 -5.73 7.55 -8.95
CA ARG A 20 -5.81 8.97 -9.31
C ARG A 20 -4.44 9.63 -9.35
N GLU A 21 -3.58 9.30 -8.38
CA GLU A 21 -2.19 9.77 -8.33
C GLU A 21 -1.32 9.14 -9.45
N ASN A 22 -1.65 7.91 -9.86
CA ASN A 22 -0.88 7.10 -10.80
C ASN A 22 -1.72 6.74 -12.03
N SER A 23 -2.14 7.76 -12.78
CA SER A 23 -3.12 7.62 -13.87
C SER A 23 -2.72 6.66 -15.01
N TYR A 24 -1.44 6.29 -15.13
CA TYR A 24 -0.98 5.27 -16.08
C TYR A 24 -1.66 3.91 -15.85
N TRP A 25 -2.05 3.60 -14.61
CA TRP A 25 -2.76 2.38 -14.26
C TRP A 25 -4.13 2.26 -14.93
N TYR A 26 -4.83 3.38 -15.21
CA TYR A 26 -6.05 3.33 -16.01
C TYR A 26 -5.78 2.74 -17.39
N LYS A 27 -4.68 3.14 -18.05
CA LYS A 27 -4.31 2.62 -19.38
C LYS A 27 -3.91 1.15 -19.31
N ILE A 28 -3.09 0.79 -18.32
CA ILE A 28 -2.63 -0.60 -18.14
C ILE A 28 -3.80 -1.54 -17.88
N LEU A 29 -4.65 -1.24 -16.89
CA LEU A 29 -5.80 -2.07 -16.55
C LEU A 29 -6.89 -2.05 -17.63
N ASN A 30 -6.92 -1.02 -18.47
CA ASN A 30 -7.76 -1.00 -19.66
C ASN A 30 -7.32 -1.97 -20.75
N ARG A 31 -6.00 -2.16 -20.90
CA ARG A 31 -5.41 -3.05 -21.90
C ARG A 31 -5.23 -4.48 -21.40
N ASN A 32 -4.85 -4.64 -20.14
CA ASN A 32 -4.62 -5.91 -19.48
C ASN A 32 -5.21 -5.91 -18.06
N PRO A 33 -6.42 -6.46 -17.88
CA PRO A 33 -7.03 -6.63 -16.57
C PRO A 33 -6.23 -7.50 -15.60
N GLU A 34 -5.42 -8.45 -16.08
CA GLU A 34 -4.64 -9.38 -15.24
C GLU A 34 -3.51 -8.64 -14.48
N ALA A 35 -3.12 -7.46 -14.94
CA ALA A 35 -2.15 -6.58 -14.27
C ALA A 35 -2.68 -6.01 -12.94
N PHE A 36 -3.93 -6.29 -12.56
CA PHE A 36 -4.49 -5.83 -11.28
C PHE A 36 -3.72 -6.34 -10.06
N LYS A 37 -3.09 -7.53 -10.15
CA LYS A 37 -2.22 -8.01 -9.07
C LYS A 37 -1.02 -7.08 -8.86
N SER A 38 -0.39 -6.64 -9.94
CA SER A 38 0.74 -5.70 -9.89
C SER A 38 0.32 -4.33 -9.34
N PHE A 39 -0.88 -3.85 -9.72
CA PHE A 39 -1.45 -2.64 -9.14
C PHE A 39 -1.58 -2.74 -7.60
N ILE A 40 -2.10 -3.86 -7.09
CA ILE A 40 -2.23 -4.07 -5.64
C ILE A 40 -0.87 -4.04 -4.95
N GLU A 41 0.15 -4.67 -5.53
CA GLU A 41 1.48 -4.71 -4.93
C GLU A 41 2.12 -3.32 -4.88
N GLU A 42 1.99 -2.50 -5.94
CA GLU A 42 2.46 -1.11 -5.93
C GLU A 42 1.72 -0.25 -4.90
N VAL A 43 0.42 -0.44 -4.72
CA VAL A 43 -0.35 0.24 -3.67
C VAL A 43 0.19 -0.13 -2.28
N LYS A 44 0.38 -1.43 -2.03
CA LYS A 44 0.85 -1.93 -0.73
C LYS A 44 2.24 -1.40 -0.41
N GLU A 45 3.13 -1.37 -1.39
CA GLU A 45 4.45 -0.81 -1.24
C GLU A 45 4.39 0.69 -0.95
N LYS A 46 3.61 1.46 -1.73
CA LYS A 46 3.50 2.91 -1.57
C LYS A 46 2.97 3.33 -0.19
N TYR A 47 1.99 2.59 0.34
CA TYR A 47 1.36 2.90 1.61
C TYR A 47 1.86 2.04 2.78
N GLN A 48 2.96 1.30 2.59
CA GLN A 48 3.57 0.48 3.63
C GLN A 48 2.55 -0.45 4.31
N LEU A 49 1.71 -1.09 3.49
CA LEU A 49 0.64 -1.99 3.94
C LEU A 49 1.08 -3.46 3.95
N ARG A 50 2.35 -3.76 3.63
CA ARG A 50 2.85 -5.13 3.65
C ARG A 50 3.06 -5.58 5.09
N PRO A 51 2.97 -6.90 5.38
CA PRO A 51 3.26 -7.43 6.71
C PRO A 51 4.65 -7.03 7.23
N VAL A 52 5.66 -6.99 6.35
CA VAL A 52 7.03 -6.54 6.68
C VAL A 52 7.03 -5.10 7.22
N ASP A 53 6.24 -4.21 6.63
CA ASP A 53 6.16 -2.83 7.07
C ASP A 53 5.50 -2.69 8.47
N ARG A 54 4.68 -3.67 8.89
CA ARG A 54 4.16 -3.74 10.27
C ARG A 54 5.24 -4.19 11.26
N ILE A 55 6.07 -5.16 10.86
CA ILE A 55 7.20 -5.65 11.68
C ILE A 55 8.22 -4.53 11.89
N ASN A 56 8.59 -3.81 10.82
CA ASN A 56 9.55 -2.70 10.89
C ASN A 56 9.07 -1.61 11.87
N ARG A 57 7.79 -1.21 11.79
CA ARG A 57 7.20 -0.23 12.74
C ARG A 57 7.25 -0.71 14.19
N ALA A 58 7.06 -2.00 14.44
CA ALA A 58 7.13 -2.56 15.78
C ALA A 58 8.58 -2.54 16.33
N ILE A 59 9.57 -2.85 15.49
CA ILE A 59 11.00 -2.76 15.82
C ILE A 59 11.37 -1.31 16.13
N GLU A 60 11.03 -0.36 15.25
CA GLU A 60 11.26 1.08 15.46
C GLU A 60 10.64 1.56 16.78
N SER A 61 9.39 1.14 17.08
CA SER A 61 8.72 1.49 18.34
C SER A 61 9.47 0.92 19.56
N PHE A 62 9.97 -0.31 19.46
CA PHE A 62 10.75 -0.94 20.52
C PHE A 62 12.10 -0.24 20.76
N GLU A 63 12.78 0.18 19.69
CA GLU A 63 14.03 0.95 19.76
C GLU A 63 13.81 2.31 20.43
N LEU A 64 12.75 3.03 20.06
CA LEU A 64 12.38 4.30 20.69
C LEU A 64 12.10 4.12 22.18
N ILE A 65 11.31 3.12 22.56
CA ILE A 65 11.03 2.82 23.98
C ILE A 65 12.32 2.46 24.73
N SER A 66 13.18 1.62 24.14
CA SER A 66 14.44 1.19 24.74
C SER A 66 15.41 2.36 24.95
N SER A 67 15.54 3.25 23.95
CA SER A 67 16.39 4.45 24.03
C SER A 67 15.90 5.42 25.10
N LEU A 68 14.59 5.63 25.22
CA LEU A 68 13.99 6.41 26.30
C LEU A 68 14.35 5.81 27.67
N PHE A 69 14.11 4.52 27.89
CA PHE A 69 14.46 3.85 29.15
C PHE A 69 15.96 3.92 29.47
N SER A 70 16.83 3.79 28.47
CA SER A 70 18.27 3.92 28.66
C SER A 70 18.70 5.35 29.03
N SER A 71 17.96 6.36 28.58
CA SER A 71 18.25 7.78 28.87
C SER A 71 17.81 8.21 30.27
N PHE A 72 16.90 7.44 30.90
CA PHE A 72 16.45 7.66 32.29
C PHE A 72 17.33 6.96 33.34
N ARG A 73 18.34 6.21 32.91
CA ARG A 73 19.25 5.44 33.77
C ARG A 73 20.61 6.11 33.88
#